data_AF-A0A652PKI7-F1
#
_entry.id   AF-A0A652PKI7-F1
#
_cell.length_a   1.000
_cell.length_b   1.000
_cell.length_c   1.000
_cell.angle_alpha   90.00
_cell.angle_beta   90.00
_cell.angle_gamma   90.00
#
_symmetry.space_group_name_H-M   'P 1'
#
loop_
_entity.id
_entity.type
_entity.pdbx_description
1 polymer ?
#
loop_
_entity_poly.entity_id
_entity_poly.type
_entity_poly.pdbx_seq_one_letter_code
_entity_poly.pdbx_strand_id
1 'polypeptide(L)'
;MTHAYREPVDKRQCPAAVTLPPADLDRFDTMPDAAFTMVPQLRCELVAGHGGAHSALVQGSGYDLHWASWPQYAVEKASRCPAAAGPVGPPHLQEPEICLLREGHPGDHYGETLF
;
A
#
# COMPACT_ATOMS: atom_id res chain seq x y z
N MET A 1 -33.85 -3.58 -11.80
CA MET A 1 -32.62 -4.26 -12.25
C MET A 1 -31.46 -3.45 -11.69
N THR A 2 -30.81 -3.96 -10.64
CA THR A 2 -29.71 -3.30 -9.94
C THR A 2 -28.47 -3.32 -10.82
N HIS A 3 -28.10 -2.18 -11.39
CA HIS A 3 -26.78 -1.99 -11.99
C HIS A 3 -25.75 -2.00 -10.86
N ALA A 4 -25.13 -3.15 -10.62
CA ALA A 4 -23.89 -3.22 -9.87
C ALA A 4 -22.81 -2.52 -10.71
N TYR A 5 -22.53 -1.26 -10.39
CA TYR A 5 -21.32 -0.60 -10.86
C TYR A 5 -20.14 -1.37 -10.24
N ARG A 6 -19.57 -2.31 -11.00
CA ARG A 6 -18.33 -2.97 -10.62
C ARG A 6 -17.22 -1.99 -11.03
N GLU A 7 -16.61 -1.35 -10.05
CA GLU A 7 -15.48 -0.44 -10.27
C GLU A 7 -14.41 -1.14 -11.14
N PRO A 8 -13.72 -0.42 -12.04
CA PRO A 8 -12.66 -1.01 -12.83
C PRO A 8 -11.59 -1.53 -11.88
N VAL A 9 -11.40 -2.85 -11.86
CA VAL A 9 -10.26 -3.48 -11.21
C VAL A 9 -9.03 -2.88 -11.87
N ASP A 10 -8.26 -2.05 -11.16
CA ASP A 10 -6.96 -1.61 -11.65
C ASP A 10 -6.14 -2.88 -11.87
N LYS A 11 -5.97 -3.27 -13.13
CA LYS A 11 -5.32 -4.53 -13.53
C LYS A 11 -3.85 -4.58 -13.08
N ARG A 12 -3.32 -3.47 -12.56
CA ARG A 12 -1.97 -3.38 -12.03
C ARG A 12 -1.84 -3.95 -10.63
N GLN A 13 -2.89 -3.96 -9.80
CA GLN A 13 -2.76 -4.39 -8.40
C GLN A 13 -3.16 -5.85 -8.17
N CYS A 14 -2.44 -6.50 -7.27
CA CYS A 14 -2.70 -7.88 -6.89
C CYS A 14 -4.06 -8.02 -6.18
N PRO A 15 -4.90 -9.00 -6.56
CA PRO A 15 -6.24 -9.14 -5.99
C PRO A 15 -6.24 -9.77 -4.58
N ALA A 16 -5.08 -10.20 -4.09
CA ALA A 16 -4.96 -10.80 -2.76
C ALA A 16 -5.34 -9.78 -1.69
N ALA A 17 -6.05 -10.24 -0.67
CA ALA A 17 -6.47 -9.43 0.46
C ALA A 17 -6.25 -10.19 1.76
N VAL A 18 -6.12 -9.45 2.85
CA VAL A 18 -6.03 -9.97 4.20
C VAL A 18 -6.93 -9.17 5.12
N THR A 19 -7.54 -9.84 6.09
CA THR A 19 -8.23 -9.17 7.20
C THR A 19 -7.24 -9.01 8.34
N LEU A 20 -7.04 -7.79 8.80
CA LEU A 20 -6.22 -7.50 9.95
C LEU A 20 -6.82 -8.18 11.20
N PRO A 21 -6.01 -8.88 12.02
CA PRO A 21 -6.47 -9.38 13.31
C PRO A 21 -6.97 -8.22 14.18
N PRO A 22 -8.00 -8.45 15.03
CA PRO A 22 -8.52 -7.41 15.93
C PRO A 22 -7.45 -6.72 16.78
N ALA A 23 -6.46 -7.50 17.27
CA ALA A 23 -5.37 -6.96 18.08
C ALA A 23 -4.50 -5.93 17.31
N ASP A 24 -4.28 -6.13 16.00
CA ASP A 24 -3.55 -5.15 15.19
C ASP A 24 -4.45 -3.95 14.85
N LEU A 25 -5.74 -4.17 14.60
CA LEU A 25 -6.68 -3.06 14.40
C LEU A 25 -6.71 -2.12 15.60
N ASP A 26 -6.95 -2.65 16.80
CA ASP A 26 -6.99 -1.86 18.03
C ASP A 26 -5.66 -1.13 18.27
N ARG A 27 -4.54 -1.81 18.01
CA ARG A 27 -3.20 -1.25 18.16
C ARG A 27 -2.96 -0.07 17.22
N PHE A 28 -3.32 -0.19 15.95
CA PHE A 28 -3.02 0.84 14.94
C PHE A 28 -4.07 1.96 14.89
N ASP A 29 -5.30 1.68 15.32
CA ASP A 29 -6.37 2.70 15.46
C ASP A 29 -6.09 3.68 16.61
N THR A 30 -5.38 3.22 17.63
CA THR A 30 -4.99 4.05 18.79
C THR A 30 -3.58 4.63 18.69
N MET A 31 -2.92 4.48 17.54
CA MET A 31 -1.55 4.97 17.35
C MET A 31 -1.51 6.50 17.30
N PRO A 32 -0.63 7.16 18.09
CA PRO A 32 -0.49 8.61 18.03
C PRO A 32 0.06 9.04 16.66
N ASP A 33 -0.45 10.16 16.17
CA ASP A 33 -0.06 10.75 14.87
C ASP A 33 -0.21 9.78 13.69
N ALA A 34 -1.24 8.92 13.74
CA ALA A 34 -1.59 8.02 12.65
C ALA A 34 -1.87 8.80 11.35
N ALA A 35 -1.19 8.41 10.27
CA ALA A 35 -1.28 9.06 8.97
C ALA A 35 -2.52 8.63 8.16
N PHE A 36 -3.06 7.43 8.42
CA PHE A 36 -4.13 6.82 7.63
C PHE A 36 -5.32 6.41 8.50
N THR A 37 -6.52 6.38 7.90
CA THR A 37 -7.69 5.77 8.52
C THR A 37 -7.59 4.25 8.46
N MET A 38 -7.85 3.58 9.59
CA MET A 38 -7.79 2.13 9.64
C MET A 38 -8.92 1.47 8.84
N VAL A 39 -8.55 0.51 8.00
CA VAL A 39 -9.47 -0.36 7.26
C VAL A 39 -9.20 -1.84 7.64
N PRO A 40 -10.21 -2.59 8.11
CA PRO A 40 -10.03 -3.99 8.54
C PRO A 40 -9.55 -4.94 7.45
N GLN A 41 -9.84 -4.63 6.19
CA GLN A 41 -9.45 -5.45 5.05
C GLN A 41 -8.44 -4.68 4.20
N LEU A 42 -7.22 -5.20 4.12
CA LEU A 42 -6.16 -4.68 3.26
C LEU A 42 -6.09 -5.48 1.97
N ARG A 43 -5.80 -4.78 0.87
CA ARG A 43 -5.49 -5.38 -0.43
C ARG A 43 -4.00 -5.28 -0.66
N CYS A 44 -3.43 -6.29 -1.30
CA CYS A 44 -2.02 -6.28 -1.68
C CYS A 44 -1.74 -5.10 -2.62
N GLU A 45 -0.76 -4.28 -2.26
CA GLU A 45 -0.37 -3.10 -3.03
C GLU A 45 0.64 -3.45 -4.14
N LEU A 46 1.12 -4.69 -4.18
CA LEU A 46 2.07 -5.16 -5.19
C LEU A 46 1.41 -5.42 -6.55
N VAL A 47 2.24 -5.46 -7.60
CA VAL A 47 1.77 -5.69 -8.96
C VAL A 47 1.09 -7.06 -9.14
N ALA A 48 0.03 -7.12 -9.95
CA ALA A 48 -0.64 -8.38 -10.25
C ALA A 48 0.33 -9.43 -10.82
N GLY A 49 0.24 -10.66 -10.32
CA GLY A 49 1.13 -11.76 -10.72
C GLY A 49 2.51 -11.76 -10.07
N HIS A 50 2.77 -10.88 -9.08
CA HIS A 50 4.02 -10.92 -8.32
C HIS A 50 4.25 -12.28 -7.62
N GLY A 51 5.51 -12.67 -7.50
CA GLY A 51 5.91 -13.79 -6.66
C GLY A 51 6.11 -13.37 -5.20
N GLY A 52 6.25 -14.35 -4.31
CA GLY A 52 6.58 -14.12 -2.90
C GLY A 52 5.38 -13.73 -2.04
N ALA A 53 5.67 -13.12 -0.88
CA ALA A 53 4.65 -12.67 0.05
C ALA A 53 3.90 -11.45 -0.51
N HIS A 54 2.62 -11.38 -0.21
CA HIS A 54 1.79 -10.20 -0.41
C HIS A 54 2.12 -9.16 0.65
N SER A 55 1.92 -7.88 0.34
CA SER A 55 2.16 -6.81 1.30
C SER A 55 1.25 -5.62 1.08
N ALA A 56 0.93 -4.91 2.17
CA ALA A 56 0.14 -3.69 2.16
C ALA A 56 0.53 -2.80 3.35
N LEU A 57 0.47 -1.49 3.14
CA LEU A 57 0.64 -0.52 4.22
C LEU A 57 -0.54 -0.61 5.20
N VAL A 58 -0.23 -0.73 6.48
CA VAL A 58 -1.21 -0.77 7.58
C VAL A 58 -1.42 0.64 8.13
N GLN A 59 -0.32 1.31 8.49
CA GLN A 59 -0.34 2.61 9.14
C GLN A 59 1.01 3.30 9.02
N GLY A 60 1.04 4.63 9.16
CA GLY A 60 2.25 5.43 9.34
C GLY A 60 2.16 6.35 10.55
N SER A 61 3.29 6.68 11.18
CA SER A 61 3.40 7.77 12.16
C SER A 61 4.78 8.41 12.02
N GLY A 62 4.81 9.70 11.67
CA GLY A 62 6.05 10.37 11.27
C GLY A 62 6.72 9.68 10.09
N TYR A 63 7.92 9.14 10.29
CA TYR A 63 8.68 8.38 9.29
C TYR A 63 8.57 6.86 9.42
N ASP A 64 7.89 6.37 10.47
CA ASP A 64 7.69 4.95 10.68
C ASP A 64 6.50 4.46 9.86
N LEU A 65 6.72 3.46 9.01
CA LEU A 65 5.67 2.79 8.25
C LEU A 65 5.54 1.34 8.68
N HIS A 66 4.31 0.91 8.93
CA HIS A 66 3.95 -0.44 9.34
C HIS A 66 3.33 -1.20 8.19
N TRP A 67 3.94 -2.33 7.83
CA TRP A 67 3.58 -3.13 6.65
C TRP A 67 3.10 -4.50 7.08
N ALA A 68 1.91 -4.90 6.61
CA ALA A 68 1.43 -6.26 6.73
C ALA A 68 2.04 -7.10 5.60
N SER A 69 2.39 -8.36 5.89
CA SER A 69 2.82 -9.34 4.91
C SER A 69 2.11 -10.67 5.12
N TRP A 70 1.76 -11.39 4.05
CA TRP A 70 1.07 -12.70 4.12
C TRP A 70 1.46 -13.60 2.93
N PRO A 71 1.36 -14.95 3.00
CA PRO A 71 0.42 -15.74 3.79
C PRO A 71 0.79 -15.98 5.26
N GLN A 72 2.07 -15.99 5.64
CA GLN A 72 2.47 -15.99 7.05
C GLN A 72 2.28 -14.57 7.59
N TYR A 73 1.09 -14.31 8.12
CA TYR A 73 0.71 -12.98 8.57
C TYR A 73 1.71 -12.42 9.59
N ALA A 74 2.27 -11.26 9.28
CA ALA A 74 3.09 -10.47 10.18
C ALA A 74 2.93 -8.99 9.86
N VAL A 75 3.07 -8.14 10.88
CA VAL A 75 3.21 -6.70 10.71
C VAL A 75 4.56 -6.25 11.21
N GLU A 76 5.30 -5.54 10.37
CA GLU A 76 6.63 -5.07 10.69
C GLU A 76 6.82 -3.60 10.31
N LYS A 77 7.74 -2.93 11.00
CA LYS A 77 8.21 -1.62 10.57
C LYS A 77 9.17 -1.82 9.40
N ALA A 78 8.96 -1.11 8.31
CA ALA A 78 9.85 -1.14 7.16
C ALA A 78 9.90 0.22 6.47
N SER A 79 11.04 0.50 5.84
CA SER A 79 11.24 1.71 5.06
C SER A 79 10.43 1.66 3.76
N ARG A 80 9.99 2.84 3.30
CA ARG A 80 9.48 3.01 1.94
C ARG A 80 10.59 2.83 0.91
N CYS A 81 10.20 2.50 -0.31
CA CYS A 81 11.10 2.47 -1.45
C CYS A 81 11.72 3.87 -1.68
N PRO A 82 13.06 3.98 -1.79
CA PRO A 82 13.72 5.27 -1.97
C PRO A 82 13.64 5.81 -3.40
N ALA A 83 13.13 5.00 -4.33
CA ALA A 83 13.06 5.39 -5.72
C ALA A 83 11.92 6.38 -5.99
N ALA A 84 12.17 7.31 -6.90
CA ALA A 84 11.09 8.04 -7.55
C ALA A 84 10.26 7.03 -8.37
N ALA A 85 8.94 7.16 -8.30
CA ALA A 85 8.07 6.54 -9.27
C ALA A 85 8.41 7.10 -10.67
N GLY A 86 8.25 6.26 -11.70
CA GLY A 86 8.54 6.68 -13.07
C GLY A 86 7.70 7.91 -13.44
N PRO A 87 8.15 8.76 -14.37
CA PRO A 87 7.44 9.97 -14.72
C PRO A 87 6.02 9.68 -15.19
N VAL A 88 5.01 10.16 -14.45
CA VAL A 88 3.61 10.16 -14.88
C VAL A 88 3.27 11.54 -15.45
N GLY A 89 2.93 11.59 -16.73
CA GLY A 89 2.48 12.82 -17.39
C GLY A 89 3.54 13.64 -18.15
N PRO A 90 3.14 14.79 -18.73
CA PRO A 90 4.00 15.62 -19.58
C PRO A 90 5.24 16.14 -18.84
N PRO A 91 6.41 16.30 -19.49
CA PRO A 91 7.70 16.64 -18.87
C PRO A 91 7.72 17.88 -17.96
N HIS A 92 6.74 18.78 -18.10
CA HIS A 92 6.64 20.07 -17.41
C HIS A 92 5.71 20.03 -16.18
N LEU A 93 5.12 18.88 -15.87
CA LEU A 93 4.26 18.67 -14.69
C LEU A 93 4.76 17.51 -13.81
N GLN A 94 5.98 17.04 -14.04
CA GLN A 94 6.57 15.93 -13.30
C GLN A 94 7.05 16.43 -11.94
N GLU A 95 6.16 16.44 -10.95
CA GLU A 95 6.60 16.36 -9.57
C GLU A 95 7.19 14.96 -9.33
N PRO A 96 8.29 14.83 -8.58
CA PRO A 96 8.84 13.52 -8.26
C PRO A 96 7.84 12.76 -7.38
N GLU A 97 7.01 11.93 -8.01
CA GLU A 97 6.18 10.98 -7.31
C GLU A 97 7.10 10.03 -6.53
N ILE A 98 6.87 9.90 -5.22
CA ILE A 98 7.67 9.00 -4.39
C ILE A 98 7.01 7.64 -4.44
N CYS A 99 7.79 6.58 -4.63
CA CYS A 99 7.25 5.24 -4.57
C CYS A 99 6.66 4.96 -3.16
N LEU A 100 5.36 4.67 -3.11
CA LEU A 100 4.65 4.46 -1.84
C LEU A 100 4.80 3.04 -1.31
N LEU A 101 5.40 2.14 -2.07
CA LEU A 101 5.61 0.75 -1.69
C LEU A 101 6.78 0.59 -0.73
N ARG A 102 6.80 -0.55 -0.04
CA ARG A 102 7.93 -0.99 0.80
C ARG A 102 9.23 -1.09 0.00
N GLU A 103 10.35 -0.76 0.62
CA GLU A 103 11.68 -1.02 0.06
C GLU A 103 11.88 -2.48 -0.35
N GLY A 104 12.43 -2.69 -1.56
CA GLY A 104 12.67 -4.02 -2.11
C GLY A 104 11.44 -4.72 -2.70
N HIS A 105 10.34 -3.99 -2.93
CA HIS A 105 9.14 -4.55 -3.54
C HIS A 105 9.39 -5.07 -4.96
N PRO A 106 8.68 -6.14 -5.39
CA PRO A 106 8.67 -6.54 -6.79
C PRO A 106 7.81 -5.60 -7.64
N GLY A 107 8.09 -5.55 -8.94
CA GLY A 107 7.28 -4.81 -9.91
C GLY A 107 7.70 -3.35 -10.10
N ASP A 108 6.93 -2.64 -10.91
CA ASP A 108 7.21 -1.26 -11.28
C ASP A 108 6.98 -0.29 -10.11
N HIS A 109 7.75 0.78 -10.08
CA HIS A 109 7.56 1.85 -9.12
C HIS A 109 6.40 2.73 -9.56
N TYR A 110 5.42 2.90 -8.69
CA TYR A 110 4.32 3.85 -8.83
C TYR A 110 4.23 4.70 -7.58
N GLY A 111 3.79 5.95 -7.72
CA GLY A 111 3.71 6.89 -6.61
C GLY A 111 2.49 7.79 -6.75
N GLU A 112 2.24 8.55 -5.70
CA GLU A 112 1.30 9.66 -5.72
C GLU A 112 2.09 10.93 -5.35
N THR A 113 1.66 12.08 -5.87
CA THR A 113 2.13 13.39 -5.39
C THR A 113 1.66 13.58 -3.94
N LEU A 114 2.61 13.76 -3.02
CA LEU A 114 2.30 14.23 -1.67
C LEU A 114 1.93 15.71 -1.76
N PHE A 115 0.66 16.02 -1.57
CA PHE A 115 0.11 17.38 -1.55
C PHE A 115 0.75 18.27 -0.47
#